data_AF-A0A336LYR8-F1
#
_entry.id   AF-A0A336LYR8-F1
#
_cell.length_a   1.000
_cell.length_b   1.000
_cell.length_c   1.000
_cell.angle_alpha   90.00
_cell.angle_beta   90.00
_cell.angle_gamma   90.00
#
_symmetry.space_group_name_H-M   'P 1'
#
loop_
_entity.id
_entity.type
_entity.pdbx_description
1 polymer ?
#
loop_
_entity_poly.entity_id
_entity_poly.type
_entity_poly.pdbx_seq_one_letter_code
_entity_poly.pdbx_strand_id
1 'polypeptide(L)'
;MKYAIAFVCLIVAVNACVPDDTDGRPLCNDETTLVGQNYRNNFDPNLYWNCASLNNAVSVKCPTEAPLYYVVQDKCVTSGVWRWTPPCKPDA
;
A
#
# COMPACT_ATOMS: atom_id res chain seq x y z
N MET A 1 18.02 35.61 32.61
CA MET A 1 17.12 34.43 32.59
C MET A 1 16.80 34.14 31.12
N LYS A 2 17.75 33.58 30.36
CA LYS A 2 18.01 32.15 30.15
C LYS A 2 16.73 31.39 29.73
N TYR A 3 16.59 31.33 28.41
CA TYR A 3 15.59 30.74 27.54
C TYR A 3 14.90 29.47 28.04
N ALA A 4 13.59 29.39 27.82
CA ALA A 4 12.86 28.12 27.79
C ALA A 4 11.79 28.20 26.69
N ILE A 5 12.22 28.13 25.43
CA ILE A 5 11.32 27.80 24.32
C ILE A 5 11.17 26.29 24.36
N ALA A 6 10.05 25.81 24.91
CA ALA A 6 9.70 24.40 24.88
C ALA A 6 9.29 24.01 23.45
N PHE A 7 10.23 23.43 22.71
CA PHE A 7 9.95 22.75 21.44
C PHE A 7 9.21 21.44 21.77
N VAL A 8 7.88 21.47 21.73
CA VAL A 8 7.07 20.25 21.78
C VAL A 8 7.18 19.58 20.43
N CYS A 9 8.08 18.60 20.31
CA CYS A 9 8.13 17.71 19.15
C CYS A 9 6.84 16.87 19.13
N LEU A 10 5.91 17.25 18.25
CA LEU A 10 4.74 16.46 17.90
C LEU A 10 5.24 15.20 17.18
N ILE A 11 5.44 14.08 17.90
CA ILE A 11 5.77 12.80 17.28
C ILE A 11 4.48 12.31 16.62
N VAL A 12 4.31 12.62 15.33
CA VAL A 12 3.33 11.94 14.49
C VAL A 12 3.81 10.50 14.40
N ALA A 13 3.11 9.58 15.06
CA ALA A 13 3.35 8.15 14.92
C ALA A 13 3.07 7.77 13.46
N VAL A 14 4.11 7.78 12.64
CA VAL A 14 4.08 7.13 11.32
C VAL A 14 3.92 5.66 11.63
N ASN A 15 2.77 5.08 11.28
CA ASN A 15 2.51 3.66 11.45
C ASN A 15 3.47 2.90 10.52
N ALA A 16 4.67 2.63 11.02
CA ALA A 16 5.77 2.09 10.24
C ALA A 16 5.54 0.59 10.06
N CYS A 17 5.13 0.20 8.86
CA CYS A 17 5.08 -1.19 8.44
C CYS A 17 6.50 -1.77 8.30
N VAL A 18 6.59 -3.09 8.12
CA VAL A 18 7.86 -3.72 7.72
C VAL A 18 8.16 -3.29 6.28
N PRO A 19 9.30 -2.63 6.00
CA PRO A 19 9.67 -2.24 4.64
C PRO A 19 9.76 -3.46 3.72
N ASP A 20 9.43 -3.24 2.45
CA ASP A 20 9.46 -4.28 1.42
C ASP A 20 10.10 -3.79 0.14
N ASP A 21 11.25 -4.38 -0.19
CA ASP A 21 12.00 -4.09 -1.42
C ASP A 21 11.64 -5.06 -2.56
N THR A 22 10.63 -5.92 -2.37
CA THR A 22 10.07 -6.80 -3.41
C THR A 22 8.91 -6.13 -4.16
N ASP A 23 8.29 -6.83 -5.11
CA ASP A 23 7.15 -6.33 -5.90
C ASP A 23 5.84 -6.23 -5.09
N GLY A 24 5.85 -6.60 -3.80
CA GLY A 24 4.70 -6.53 -2.91
C GLY A 24 3.67 -7.64 -3.15
N ARG A 25 4.06 -8.73 -3.84
CA ARG A 25 3.14 -9.84 -4.13
C ARG A 25 2.79 -10.63 -2.85
N PRO A 26 1.51 -10.68 -2.44
CA PRO A 26 1.08 -11.46 -1.27
C PRO A 26 1.16 -12.97 -1.55
N LEU A 27 1.23 -13.77 -0.47
CA LEU A 27 1.11 -15.23 -0.56
C LEU A 27 -0.33 -15.69 -0.75
N CYS A 28 -1.31 -14.93 -0.23
CA CYS A 28 -2.73 -15.29 -0.25
C CYS A 28 -3.01 -16.65 0.42
N ASN A 29 -2.37 -16.94 1.56
CA ASN A 29 -2.39 -18.28 2.18
C ASN A 29 -3.56 -18.53 3.15
N ASP A 30 -4.37 -17.50 3.45
CA ASP A 30 -5.59 -17.60 4.25
C ASP A 30 -6.81 -17.28 3.39
N GLU A 31 -7.60 -18.32 3.12
CA GLU A 31 -8.81 -18.24 2.30
C GLU A 31 -9.89 -17.36 2.92
N THR A 32 -9.96 -17.30 4.25
CA THR A 32 -11.04 -16.61 4.97
C THR A 32 -10.81 -15.11 5.10
N THR A 33 -9.54 -14.67 5.12
CA THR A 33 -9.19 -13.27 5.37
C THR A 33 -8.58 -12.58 4.15
N LEU A 34 -7.85 -13.29 3.29
CA LEU A 34 -7.07 -12.66 2.22
C LEU A 34 -7.69 -12.76 0.83
N VAL A 35 -8.51 -13.77 0.55
CA VAL A 35 -9.14 -13.89 -0.77
C VAL A 35 -10.05 -12.68 -1.02
N GLY A 36 -9.87 -12.05 -2.18
CA GLY A 36 -10.52 -10.80 -2.56
C GLY A 36 -9.77 -9.53 -2.16
N GLN A 37 -8.77 -9.61 -1.27
CA GLN A 37 -7.97 -8.44 -0.87
C GLN A 37 -7.06 -7.95 -1.99
N ASN A 38 -6.83 -6.64 -2.01
CA ASN A 38 -5.93 -5.97 -2.92
C ASN A 38 -4.68 -5.47 -2.20
N TYR A 39 -3.54 -5.57 -2.87
CA TYR A 39 -2.25 -5.13 -2.36
C TYR A 39 -1.56 -4.26 -3.39
N ARG A 40 -0.78 -3.29 -2.92
CA ARG A 40 0.03 -2.44 -3.78
C ARG A 40 1.05 -3.31 -4.55
N ASN A 41 1.16 -3.10 -5.86
CA ASN A 41 2.38 -3.48 -6.56
C ASN A 41 3.46 -2.44 -6.25
N ASN A 42 4.60 -2.88 -5.71
CA ASN A 42 5.60 -1.94 -5.20
C ASN A 42 6.41 -1.25 -6.31
N PHE A 43 6.47 -1.86 -7.49
CA PHE A 43 7.29 -1.41 -8.61
C PHE A 43 6.50 -0.68 -9.69
N ASP A 44 5.24 -1.07 -9.91
CA ASP A 44 4.38 -0.48 -10.94
C ASP A 44 3.08 0.08 -10.32
N PRO A 45 2.92 1.41 -10.23
CA PRO A 45 1.70 2.00 -9.68
C PRO A 45 0.48 1.85 -10.59
N ASN A 46 0.63 1.40 -11.84
CA ASN A 46 -0.48 1.09 -12.74
C ASN A 46 -1.07 -0.31 -12.51
N LEU A 47 -0.44 -1.10 -11.65
CA LEU A 47 -0.84 -2.45 -11.29
C LEU A 47 -1.13 -2.54 -9.79
N TYR A 48 -1.95 -3.53 -9.42
CA TYR A 48 -2.11 -3.98 -8.05
C TYR A 48 -2.20 -5.50 -8.03
N TRP A 49 -1.90 -6.11 -6.89
CA TRP A 49 -2.10 -7.53 -6.68
C TRP A 49 -3.49 -7.78 -6.13
N ASN A 50 -4.20 -8.78 -6.63
CA ASN A 50 -5.42 -9.28 -6.04
C ASN A 50 -5.24 -10.75 -5.66
N CYS A 51 -5.66 -11.12 -4.45
CA CYS A 51 -5.75 -12.51 -4.03
C CYS A 51 -7.01 -13.15 -4.63
N ALA A 52 -6.94 -13.62 -5.87
CA ALA A 52 -8.10 -14.16 -6.58
C ALA A 52 -8.60 -15.49 -5.99
N SER A 53 -7.68 -16.30 -5.45
CA SER A 53 -7.98 -17.54 -4.74
C SER A 53 -6.83 -17.90 -3.78
N LEU A 54 -7.02 -18.94 -2.97
CA LEU A 54 -5.98 -19.46 -2.07
C LEU A 54 -4.68 -19.71 -2.84
N ASN A 55 -3.57 -19.18 -2.31
CA ASN A 55 -2.22 -19.23 -2.88
C ASN A 55 -2.07 -18.60 -4.28
N ASN A 56 -3.00 -17.74 -4.69
CA ASN A 56 -3.02 -17.18 -6.05
C ASN A 56 -3.19 -15.65 -6.05
N ALA A 57 -2.05 -14.95 -6.03
CA ALA A 57 -1.98 -13.52 -6.30
C ALA A 57 -1.85 -13.27 -7.81
N VAL A 58 -2.79 -12.50 -8.37
CA VAL A 58 -2.80 -12.08 -9.77
C VAL A 58 -2.53 -10.58 -9.88
N SER A 59 -1.81 -10.17 -10.91
CA SER A 59 -1.58 -8.76 -11.21
C SER A 59 -2.76 -8.21 -12.01
N VAL A 60 -3.34 -7.10 -11.54
CA VAL A 60 -4.49 -6.45 -12.14
C VAL A 60 -4.11 -5.04 -12.55
N LYS A 61 -4.42 -4.68 -13.80
CA LYS A 61 -4.14 -3.36 -14.36
C LYS A 61 -5.27 -2.39 -14.06
N CYS A 62 -4.93 -1.21 -13.59
CA CYS A 62 -5.89 -0.12 -13.45
C CYS A 62 -6.40 0.37 -14.82
N PRO A 63 -7.67 0.82 -14.90
CA PRO A 63 -8.26 1.32 -16.13
C PRO A 63 -7.60 2.64 -16.58
N THR A 64 -7.71 2.96 -17.86
CA THR A 64 -7.04 4.12 -18.48
C THR A 64 -7.48 5.45 -17.86
N GLU A 65 -8.75 5.55 -17.43
CA GLU A 65 -9.36 6.76 -16.87
C GLU A 65 -8.89 7.04 -15.44
N ALA A 66 -8.40 6.01 -14.74
CA ALA A 66 -7.89 6.10 -13.37
C ALA A 66 -6.65 5.20 -13.26
N PRO A 67 -5.51 5.62 -13.82
CA PRO A 67 -4.44 4.69 -14.15
C PRO A 67 -3.57 4.26 -12.96
N LEU A 68 -3.77 4.79 -11.74
CA LEU A 68 -2.88 4.56 -10.61
C LEU A 68 -3.60 3.92 -9.43
N TYR A 69 -3.13 2.79 -8.94
CA TYR A 69 -3.68 2.17 -7.73
C TYR A 69 -3.26 2.94 -6.48
N TYR A 70 -4.23 3.30 -5.64
CA TYR A 70 -3.99 4.00 -4.38
C TYR A 70 -4.45 3.17 -3.19
N VAL A 71 -3.48 2.51 -2.54
CA VAL A 71 -3.70 1.58 -1.42
C VAL A 71 -4.47 2.19 -0.26
N VAL A 72 -4.32 3.50 -0.02
CA VAL A 72 -5.03 4.22 1.06
C VAL A 72 -6.55 4.27 0.83
N GLN A 73 -6.99 4.24 -0.43
CA GLN A 73 -8.42 4.25 -0.79
C GLN A 73 -8.88 2.92 -1.39
N ASP A 74 -8.00 1.91 -1.46
CA ASP A 74 -8.24 0.60 -2.08
C ASP A 74 -8.93 0.70 -3.46
N LYS A 75 -8.40 1.58 -4.32
CA LYS A 75 -8.95 1.75 -5.68
C LYS A 75 -7.96 2.42 -6.62
N CYS A 76 -8.25 2.27 -7.91
CA CYS A 76 -7.61 3.01 -8.98
C CYS A 76 -8.09 4.48 -9.01
N VAL A 77 -7.16 5.42 -9.11
CA VAL A 77 -7.39 6.87 -9.08
C VAL A 77 -6.59 7.60 -10.17
N THR A 78 -6.90 8.87 -10.40
CA THR A 78 -6.12 9.75 -11.27
C THR A 78 -4.86 10.27 -10.56
N SER A 79 -3.88 10.74 -11.35
CA SER A 79 -2.61 11.29 -10.85
C SER A 79 -2.76 12.47 -9.88
N GLY A 80 -3.82 13.27 -10.01
CA GLY A 80 -4.09 14.38 -9.09
C GLY A 80 -4.41 13.92 -7.66
N VAL A 81 -4.96 12.71 -7.51
CA VAL A 81 -5.34 12.12 -6.21
C VAL A 81 -4.24 11.25 -5.63
N TRP A 82 -3.53 10.51 -6.49
CA TRP A 82 -2.53 9.54 -6.05
C TRP A 82 -1.38 10.18 -5.27
N ARG A 83 -0.96 9.53 -4.19
CA ARG A 83 0.21 9.93 -3.40
C ARG A 83 1.09 8.71 -3.16
N TRP A 84 2.40 8.89 -3.28
CA TRP A 84 3.36 7.85 -2.97
C TRP A 84 3.28 7.50 -1.48
N THR A 85 3.26 6.20 -1.18
CA THR A 85 3.40 5.65 0.16
C THR A 85 4.62 4.72 0.20
N PRO A 86 5.35 4.66 1.32
CA PRO A 86 6.43 3.71 1.48
C PRO A 86 5.97 2.27 1.18
N PRO A 87 6.75 1.46 0.44
CA PRO A 87 6.50 0.04 0.27
C PRO A 87 6.45 -0.68 1.63
N CYS A 88 5.45 -1.53 1.80
CA CYS A 88 5.21 -2.33 2.99
C CYS A 88 5.07 -3.79 2.59
N LYS A 89 5.53 -4.71 3.44
CA LYS A 89 5.26 -6.13 3.22
C LYS A 89 3.75 -6.36 3.23
N PRO A 90 3.21 -7.11 2.25
CA PRO A 90 1.81 -7.53 2.30
C PRO A 90 1.59 -8.48 3.48
N ASP A 91 0.35 -8.52 3.96
CA ASP A 91 -0.06 -9.50 4.95
C ASP A 91 0.17 -10.93 4.40
N ALA A 92 0.60 -11.83 5.29
CA ALA A 92 0.95 -13.20 4.94
C ALA A 92 -0.31 -14.05 4.74
#